data_AF-A0A9P1BJX9-F1
#
_entry.id   AF-A0A9P1BJX9-F1
#
_cell.length_a   1.000
_cell.length_b   1.000
_cell.length_c   1.000
_cell.angle_alpha   90.00
_cell.angle_beta   90.00
_cell.angle_gamma   90.00
#
_symmetry.space_group_name_H-M   'P 1'
#
loop_
_entity.id
_entity.type
_entity.pdbx_description
1 polymer ?
#
loop_
_entity_poly.entity_id
_entity_poly.type
_entity_poly.pdbx_seq_one_letter_code
_entity_poly.pdbx_strand_id
1 'polypeptide(L)'
;MALNEVVLSLHSVHNVKHSPDESYYGMATNHTQEAELAVTSARPAKFKVGRESIVSLRIFLHLRGKNGKEDRAVGQVSIPIREMLEICGPCIHHTWLLLDPYAAYGSQPRSQVAGHFRRAFSEVSAKLHSPRICISLMEVTVEPSNWVNSAQDLQRARCLRLIRSESAGALGSIGDLFTSLGAPAAELSSEYGELKERIRPSPDVLRASWERLQQSVAAESAELRSLGSDAVPKVDFAELVDGSFPTSVAEQIRKRGCVVVRNVVPSEEAISAKGAAEEYIAANREKLIGFPRDQPMVWEVYWCKEQMRMREHPNMLATQTALNRLWHCENHEVDVDRPLTYCDRLRIRKAGDSSFTLGPHVDGGSTERWEDAEYRKVYREIFQGRWENYDAFDATHRASASYDLYGKNLGACSIFRSFQGWLSLTSAGQGRGALLLAPILREATAYLMLRPFMEDVLPSSFCGANPGKVQDLFPEFHQQLIDCLVPIPDVQPGDTVWWHCDLIHAVEGVHGGSEDAAVFYIPAVPFCEKNAAYVQAQAQAFKVHQTPPDFPANHCEVNCVGQGTEDDLSHEGRRAMAL
;
A
#
# COMPACT_ATOMS: atom_id res chain seq x y z
N MET A 1 34.36 16.91 -15.28
CA MET A 1 33.23 16.37 -14.47
C MET A 1 32.79 15.08 -15.13
N ALA A 2 32.56 14.01 -14.38
CA ALA A 2 32.07 12.75 -14.95
C ALA A 2 30.70 12.99 -15.62
N LEU A 3 30.54 12.48 -16.85
CA LEU A 3 29.26 12.47 -17.55
C LEU A 3 28.68 11.07 -17.39
N ASN A 4 27.43 11.00 -16.94
CA ASN A 4 26.71 9.74 -16.77
C ASN A 4 25.80 9.51 -17.96
N GLU A 5 25.62 8.24 -18.34
CA GLU A 5 24.68 7.89 -19.40
C GLU A 5 23.26 7.81 -18.81
N VAL A 6 22.32 8.50 -19.44
CA VAL A 6 20.90 8.46 -19.10
C VAL A 6 20.07 7.98 -20.28
N VAL A 7 18.98 7.27 -19.99
CA VAL A 7 17.98 6.77 -20.94
C VAL A 7 16.66 7.49 -20.68
N LEU A 8 16.12 8.09 -21.74
CA LEU A 8 14.82 8.77 -21.77
C LEU A 8 13.82 7.97 -22.62
N SER A 9 12.68 7.62 -22.02
CA SER A 9 11.53 6.98 -22.69
C SER A 9 10.30 7.86 -22.60
N LEU A 10 9.53 7.95 -23.69
CA LEU A 10 8.21 8.59 -23.74
C LEU A 10 7.13 7.51 -23.78
N HIS A 11 6.36 7.37 -22.70
CA HIS A 11 5.37 6.31 -22.54
C HIS A 11 3.99 6.70 -23.04
N SER A 12 3.55 7.93 -22.78
CA SER A 12 2.20 8.38 -23.13
C SER A 12 2.12 9.91 -23.22
N VAL A 13 1.16 10.41 -24.01
CA VAL A 13 0.83 11.83 -24.16
C VAL A 13 -0.68 11.98 -24.01
N HIS A 14 -1.14 12.71 -22.99
CA HIS A 14 -2.57 12.86 -22.66
C HIS A 14 -3.04 14.32 -22.77
N ASN A 15 -4.36 14.48 -22.98
CA ASN A 15 -5.08 15.76 -23.03
C ASN A 15 -4.55 16.75 -24.07
N VAL A 16 -4.02 16.23 -25.17
CA VAL A 16 -3.60 17.01 -26.33
C VAL A 16 -4.69 16.92 -27.38
N LYS A 17 -5.09 18.06 -27.95
CA LYS A 17 -6.04 18.07 -29.09
C LYS A 17 -5.35 17.46 -30.31
N HIS A 18 -5.89 16.38 -30.83
CA HIS A 18 -5.44 15.75 -32.07
C HIS A 18 -6.63 15.24 -32.90
N SER A 19 -6.45 15.07 -34.20
CA SER A 19 -7.42 14.38 -35.06
C SER A 19 -7.19 12.86 -35.04
N PRO A 20 -8.17 12.04 -35.48
CA PRO A 20 -8.00 10.58 -35.57
C PRO A 20 -6.83 10.13 -36.46
N ASP A 21 -6.42 10.98 -37.41
CA ASP A 21 -5.35 10.71 -38.36
C ASP A 21 -3.97 11.21 -37.89
N GLU A 22 -3.89 11.83 -36.71
CA GLU A 22 -2.65 12.32 -36.12
C GLU A 22 -2.06 11.29 -35.13
N SER A 23 -0.73 11.20 -35.05
CA SER A 23 0.00 10.47 -33.99
C SER A 23 1.05 11.35 -33.37
N TYR A 24 1.36 11.12 -32.10
CA TYR A 24 2.40 11.85 -31.39
C TYR A 24 3.75 11.17 -31.49
N TYR A 25 4.82 11.95 -31.44
CA TYR A 25 6.18 11.48 -31.21
C TYR A 25 6.97 12.53 -30.43
N GLY A 26 8.01 12.05 -29.74
CA GLY A 26 8.92 12.89 -28.97
C GLY A 26 10.22 13.17 -29.72
N MET A 27 10.79 14.36 -29.53
CA MET A 27 12.16 14.69 -29.95
C MET A 27 12.91 15.25 -28.74
N ALA A 28 14.03 14.62 -28.39
CA ALA A 28 14.78 14.95 -27.19
C ALA A 28 16.21 15.38 -27.48
N THR A 29 16.76 16.24 -26.61
CA THR A 29 18.14 16.72 -26.69
C THR A 29 18.70 16.99 -25.30
N ASN A 30 20.01 16.84 -25.15
CA ASN A 30 20.77 17.31 -23.99
C ASN A 30 21.45 18.68 -24.24
N HIS A 31 21.12 19.33 -25.37
CA HIS A 31 21.68 20.60 -25.86
C HIS A 31 23.18 20.57 -26.19
N THR A 32 23.81 19.39 -26.23
CA THR A 32 25.22 19.26 -26.63
C THR A 32 25.41 18.53 -27.97
N GLN A 33 24.37 17.89 -28.49
CA GLN A 33 24.39 17.21 -29.80
C GLN A 33 23.79 18.11 -30.88
N GLU A 34 24.28 18.02 -32.12
CA GLU A 34 23.80 18.85 -33.24
C GLU A 34 22.35 18.53 -33.69
N ALA A 35 21.86 17.32 -33.40
CA ALA A 35 20.51 16.87 -33.79
C ALA A 35 19.70 16.36 -32.58
N GLU A 36 18.38 16.61 -32.60
CA GLU A 36 17.44 16.01 -31.64
C GLU A 36 17.23 14.51 -31.96
N LEU A 37 17.05 13.70 -30.92
CA LEU A 37 16.81 12.25 -31.04
C LEU A 37 15.31 11.95 -30.92
N ALA A 38 14.76 11.16 -31.83
CA ALA A 38 13.39 10.70 -31.71
C ALA A 38 13.21 9.77 -30.50
N VAL A 39 12.16 9.99 -29.71
CA VAL A 39 11.86 9.24 -28.49
C VAL A 39 10.46 8.68 -28.53
N THR A 40 10.35 7.38 -28.33
CA THR A 40 9.09 6.66 -28.06
C THR A 40 9.34 5.62 -26.97
N SER A 41 8.28 4.95 -26.52
CA SER A 41 8.40 3.83 -25.57
C SER A 41 9.25 2.68 -26.13
N ALA A 42 9.13 2.41 -27.43
CA ALA A 42 9.89 1.36 -28.12
C ALA A 42 11.30 1.80 -28.58
N ARG A 43 11.58 3.11 -28.59
CA ARG A 43 12.87 3.68 -29.01
C ARG A 43 13.29 4.78 -28.03
N PRO A 44 13.91 4.41 -26.90
CA PRO A 44 14.35 5.40 -25.93
C PRO A 44 15.62 6.12 -26.40
N ALA A 45 15.75 7.41 -26.06
CA ALA A 45 16.95 8.18 -26.37
C ALA A 45 17.99 8.05 -25.26
N LYS A 46 19.26 7.99 -25.66
CA LYS A 46 20.40 7.91 -24.73
C LYS A 46 21.20 9.21 -24.78
N PHE A 47 21.52 9.76 -23.61
CA PHE A 47 22.30 10.98 -23.48
C PHE A 47 23.45 10.77 -22.50
N LYS A 48 24.55 11.48 -22.72
CA LYS A 48 25.54 11.72 -21.68
C LYS A 48 25.25 13.06 -21.03
N VAL A 49 25.07 13.07 -19.72
CA VAL A 49 24.68 14.26 -18.95
C VAL A 49 25.57 14.43 -17.72
N GLY A 50 25.87 15.68 -17.38
CA GLY A 50 26.45 16.05 -16.09
C GLY A 50 25.38 16.68 -15.20
N ARG A 51 25.74 16.96 -13.95
CA ARG A 51 24.85 17.63 -12.99
C ARG A 51 24.27 18.94 -13.52
N GLU A 52 25.04 19.68 -14.32
CA GLU A 52 24.61 20.94 -14.93
C GLU A 52 23.92 20.79 -16.29
N SER A 53 23.69 19.58 -16.78
CA SER A 53 22.96 19.38 -18.04
C SER A 53 21.47 19.66 -17.88
N ILE A 54 20.81 19.92 -19.01
CA ILE A 54 19.35 19.96 -19.14
C ILE A 54 19.00 18.94 -20.22
N VAL A 55 18.04 18.06 -19.95
CA VAL A 55 17.45 17.18 -20.95
C VAL A 55 16.09 17.75 -21.32
N SER A 56 15.87 18.06 -22.59
CA SER A 56 14.59 18.58 -23.06
C SER A 56 13.92 17.60 -24.00
N LEU A 57 12.59 17.54 -23.95
CA LEU A 57 11.75 16.71 -24.78
C LEU A 57 10.60 17.57 -25.35
N ARG A 58 10.51 17.62 -26.66
CA ARG A 58 9.41 18.24 -27.41
C ARG A 58 8.48 17.18 -27.92
N ILE A 59 7.19 17.50 -27.94
CA ILE A 59 6.14 16.64 -28.46
C ILE A 59 5.56 17.26 -29.72
N PHE A 60 5.44 16.45 -30.76
CA PHE A 60 4.89 16.84 -32.04
C PHE A 60 3.75 15.88 -32.43
N LEU A 61 2.80 16.37 -33.22
CA LEU A 61 1.80 15.59 -33.91
C LEU A 61 2.11 15.59 -35.40
N HIS A 62 2.07 14.40 -36.00
CA HIS A 62 2.23 14.21 -37.44
C HIS A 62 1.06 13.42 -38.00
N LEU A 63 0.78 13.59 -39.29
CA LEU A 63 -0.25 12.83 -40.00
C LEU A 63 0.25 11.41 -40.30
N ARG A 64 -0.60 10.42 -40.01
CA ARG A 64 -0.34 9.01 -40.32
C ARG A 64 -0.23 8.82 -41.85
N GLY A 65 0.83 8.13 -42.30
CA GLY A 65 0.97 7.68 -43.69
C GLY A 65 1.31 8.75 -44.74
N LYS A 66 1.65 9.98 -44.34
CA LYS A 66 2.11 11.04 -45.28
C LYS A 66 3.53 11.49 -44.97
N ASN A 67 4.34 11.65 -46.01
CA ASN A 67 5.63 12.35 -45.94
C ASN A 67 5.42 13.83 -46.29
N GLY A 68 5.04 14.66 -45.31
CA GLY A 68 4.95 16.11 -45.51
C GLY A 68 4.27 16.79 -44.33
N LYS A 69 4.61 18.00 -43.92
CA LYS A 69 5.74 18.91 -44.15
C LYS A 69 5.70 20.03 -43.09
N GLU A 70 4.77 19.97 -42.13
CA GLU A 70 4.71 20.81 -40.93
C GLU A 70 4.16 19.97 -39.77
N ASP A 71 5.04 19.32 -39.00
CA ASP A 71 4.62 18.64 -37.77
C ASP A 71 4.15 19.67 -36.74
N ARG A 72 2.99 19.44 -36.14
CA ARG A 72 2.40 20.40 -35.22
C ARG A 72 3.00 20.21 -33.83
N ALA A 73 3.74 21.21 -33.37
CA ALA A 73 4.24 21.24 -32.01
C ALA A 73 3.08 21.28 -31.00
N VAL A 74 3.16 20.41 -29.99
CA VAL A 74 2.15 20.23 -28.95
C VAL A 74 2.56 20.91 -27.65
N GLY A 75 3.84 20.80 -27.33
CA GLY A 75 4.39 21.28 -26.07
C GLY A 75 5.76 20.66 -25.82
N GLN A 76 6.35 21.02 -24.70
CA GLN A 76 7.66 20.51 -24.31
C GLN A 76 7.80 20.40 -22.80
N VAL A 77 8.82 19.65 -22.38
CA VAL A 77 9.33 19.69 -21.01
C VAL A 77 10.85 19.82 -21.07
N SER A 78 11.42 20.53 -20.10
CA SER A 78 12.87 20.61 -19.91
C SER A 78 13.20 20.20 -18.48
N ILE A 79 14.18 19.31 -18.35
CA ILE A 79 14.52 18.60 -17.12
C ILE A 79 15.97 18.92 -16.80
N PRO A 80 16.21 19.96 -15.98
CA PRO A 80 17.54 20.22 -15.45
C PRO A 80 17.99 19.07 -14.53
N ILE A 81 19.16 18.48 -14.79
CA ILE A 81 19.60 17.27 -14.08
C ILE A 81 19.82 17.53 -12.59
N ARG A 82 20.44 18.66 -12.22
CA ARG A 82 20.59 19.08 -10.82
C ARG A 82 19.23 19.12 -10.10
N GLU A 83 18.25 19.79 -10.68
CA GLU A 83 16.92 19.94 -10.10
C GLU A 83 16.13 18.62 -10.10
N MET A 84 16.29 17.77 -11.12
CA MET A 84 15.78 16.41 -11.11
C MET A 84 16.34 15.60 -9.95
N LEU A 85 17.64 15.69 -9.68
CA LEU A 85 18.27 14.96 -8.58
C LEU A 85 17.79 15.45 -7.21
N GLU A 86 17.53 16.75 -7.10
CA GLU A 86 16.96 17.37 -5.90
C GLU A 86 15.51 16.95 -5.65
N ILE A 87 14.69 16.81 -6.69
CA ILE A 87 13.25 16.55 -6.59
C ILE A 87 12.91 15.05 -6.65
N CYS A 88 13.55 14.33 -7.58
CA CYS A 88 13.22 12.96 -7.97
C CYS A 88 14.30 11.94 -7.58
N GLY A 89 15.50 12.38 -7.20
CA GLY A 89 16.66 11.50 -7.05
C GLY A 89 17.26 11.08 -8.41
N PRO A 90 17.99 9.95 -8.49
CA PRO A 90 18.75 9.57 -9.70
C PRO A 90 17.87 9.15 -10.89
N CYS A 91 16.55 9.12 -10.75
CA CYS A 91 15.65 8.74 -11.83
C CYS A 91 14.28 9.43 -11.75
N ILE A 92 13.66 9.56 -12.92
CA ILE A 92 12.22 9.75 -13.12
C ILE A 92 11.71 8.42 -13.68
N HIS A 93 10.77 7.75 -13.01
CA HIS A 93 10.19 6.51 -13.50
C HIS A 93 8.69 6.64 -13.66
N HIS A 94 8.20 6.30 -14.85
CA HIS A 94 6.79 6.32 -15.25
C HIS A 94 6.00 7.52 -14.69
N THR A 95 6.59 8.71 -14.76
CA THR A 95 6.08 9.90 -14.07
C THR A 95 5.38 10.82 -15.05
N TRP A 96 4.20 11.30 -14.66
CA TRP A 96 3.47 12.33 -15.39
C TRP A 96 4.07 13.72 -15.15
N LEU A 97 4.24 14.50 -16.21
CA LEU A 97 4.65 15.90 -16.17
C LEU A 97 3.70 16.73 -17.03
N LEU A 98 3.36 17.94 -16.59
CA LEU A 98 2.67 18.90 -17.45
C LEU A 98 3.57 19.31 -18.62
N LEU A 99 2.96 19.52 -19.78
CA LEU A 99 3.63 20.13 -20.92
C LEU A 99 3.57 21.65 -20.81
N ASP A 100 4.73 22.28 -20.95
CA ASP A 100 4.80 23.70 -21.23
C ASP A 100 4.42 23.98 -22.70
N PRO A 101 3.92 25.19 -23.00
CA PRO A 101 3.80 25.64 -24.37
C PRO A 101 5.12 25.50 -25.12
N TYR A 102 5.02 25.15 -26.41
CA TYR A 102 6.19 24.99 -27.25
C TYR A 102 7.00 26.30 -27.36
N ALA A 103 8.33 26.20 -27.21
CA ALA A 103 9.23 27.34 -27.35
C ALA A 103 10.58 26.91 -27.94
N ALA A 104 11.32 27.85 -28.53
CA ALA A 104 12.69 27.59 -28.98
C ALA A 104 13.60 27.26 -27.79
N TYR A 105 14.46 26.23 -27.93
CA TYR A 105 15.46 25.89 -26.91
C TYR A 105 16.43 27.07 -26.71
N GLY A 106 16.92 27.24 -25.48
CA GLY A 106 17.85 28.31 -25.12
C GLY A 106 17.23 29.71 -24.91
N SER A 107 15.91 29.86 -25.06
CA SER A 107 15.22 31.15 -24.86
C SER A 107 15.01 31.54 -23.39
N GLN A 108 15.29 30.64 -22.44
CA GLN A 108 14.96 30.81 -21.02
C GLN A 108 16.19 30.63 -20.12
N PRO A 109 16.38 31.47 -19.08
CA PRO A 109 17.41 31.24 -18.06
C PRO A 109 17.20 29.92 -17.32
N ARG A 110 18.28 29.27 -16.87
CA ARG A 110 18.20 27.99 -16.13
C ARG A 110 17.25 28.05 -14.93
N SER A 111 17.25 29.15 -14.18
CA SER A 111 16.36 29.33 -13.01
C SER A 111 14.88 29.29 -13.40
N GLN A 112 14.54 29.79 -14.58
CA GLN A 112 13.18 29.73 -15.13
C GLN A 112 12.84 28.30 -15.56
N VAL A 113 13.77 27.61 -16.24
CA VAL A 113 13.60 26.19 -16.62
C VAL A 113 13.41 25.31 -15.38
N ALA A 114 14.19 25.54 -14.33
CA ALA A 114 14.03 24.89 -13.03
C ALA A 114 12.66 25.15 -12.40
N GLY A 115 12.18 26.40 -12.46
CA GLY A 115 10.84 26.77 -12.00
C GLY A 115 9.73 26.09 -12.79
N HIS A 116 9.86 25.99 -14.12
CA HIS A 116 8.93 25.28 -14.99
C HIS A 116 8.93 23.77 -14.70
N PHE A 117 10.11 23.15 -14.55
CA PHE A 117 10.21 21.73 -14.20
C PHE A 117 9.53 21.42 -12.87
N ARG A 118 9.79 22.23 -11.82
CA ARG A 118 9.11 22.08 -10.51
C ARG A 118 7.60 22.12 -10.65
N ARG A 119 7.09 23.12 -11.39
CA ARG A 119 5.66 23.29 -11.64
C ARG A 119 5.09 22.10 -12.40
N ALA A 120 5.76 21.68 -13.47
CA ALA A 120 5.35 20.58 -14.32
C ALA A 120 5.27 19.26 -13.53
N PHE A 121 6.13 19.09 -12.52
CA PHE A 121 6.14 17.95 -11.62
C PHE A 121 5.07 18.07 -10.52
N SER A 122 4.97 19.20 -9.82
CA SER A 122 4.13 19.34 -8.63
C SER A 122 2.64 19.55 -8.94
N GLU A 123 2.31 20.21 -10.06
CA GLU A 123 0.92 20.58 -10.37
C GLU A 123 0.20 19.56 -11.26
N VAL A 124 0.90 18.56 -11.79
CA VAL A 124 0.34 17.60 -12.77
C VAL A 124 -0.83 16.78 -12.22
N SER A 125 -0.81 16.48 -10.92
CA SER A 125 -1.88 15.76 -10.21
C SER A 125 -3.13 16.63 -10.02
N ALA A 126 -2.96 17.95 -9.83
CA ALA A 126 -4.07 18.88 -9.68
C ALA A 126 -4.66 19.34 -11.02
N LYS A 127 -3.93 19.18 -12.12
CA LYS A 127 -4.30 19.66 -13.47
C LYS A 127 -4.54 18.51 -14.45
N LEU A 128 -5.42 17.57 -14.07
CA LEU A 128 -5.66 16.34 -14.83
C LEU A 128 -6.21 16.56 -16.25
N HIS A 129 -6.77 17.73 -16.55
CA HIS A 129 -7.28 18.10 -17.88
C HIS A 129 -6.26 18.85 -18.73
N SER A 130 -5.10 19.21 -18.18
CA SER A 130 -4.05 19.91 -18.92
C SER A 130 -3.20 18.94 -19.74
N PRO A 131 -2.61 19.40 -20.87
CA PRO A 131 -1.67 18.61 -21.65
C PRO A 131 -0.51 18.10 -20.80
N ARG A 132 -0.23 16.81 -20.88
CA ARG A 132 0.77 16.14 -20.04
C ARG A 132 1.36 14.92 -20.70
N ILE A 133 2.54 14.52 -20.24
CA ILE A 133 3.28 13.35 -20.74
C ILE A 133 3.71 12.44 -19.62
N CYS A 134 3.77 11.14 -19.89
CA CYS A 134 4.38 10.15 -19.02
C CYS A 134 5.76 9.78 -19.59
N ILE A 135 6.81 9.94 -18.78
CA ILE A 135 8.19 9.63 -19.20
C ILE A 135 8.93 8.79 -18.17
N SER A 136 10.05 8.20 -18.60
CA SER A 136 11.09 7.73 -17.70
C SER A 136 12.44 8.29 -18.13
N LEU A 137 13.22 8.80 -17.17
CA LEU A 137 14.58 9.27 -17.36
C LEU A 137 15.46 8.63 -16.28
N MET A 138 16.34 7.71 -16.65
CA MET A 138 17.13 6.91 -15.73
C MET A 138 18.61 6.94 -16.06
N GLU A 139 19.48 6.88 -15.07
CA GLU A 139 20.90 6.60 -15.28
C GLU A 139 21.14 5.12 -15.59
N VAL A 140 22.00 4.82 -16.57
CA VAL A 140 22.28 3.46 -17.09
C VAL A 140 23.59 2.89 -16.54
N THR A 141 24.47 3.73 -15.98
CA THR A 141 25.74 3.28 -15.44
C THR A 141 25.56 2.48 -14.17
N VAL A 142 26.02 1.22 -14.24
CA VAL A 142 25.97 0.19 -13.21
C VAL A 142 26.68 0.67 -11.94
N GLU A 143 26.01 0.49 -10.80
CA GLU A 143 26.35 0.89 -9.41
C GLU A 143 25.85 2.29 -8.93
N PRO A 144 24.80 2.34 -8.09
CA PRO A 144 24.31 3.55 -7.41
C PRO A 144 25.32 4.30 -6.53
N SER A 145 26.48 3.69 -6.26
CA SER A 145 27.54 4.17 -5.35
C SER A 145 28.38 5.32 -5.92
N ASN A 146 28.39 5.52 -7.24
CA ASN A 146 29.31 6.48 -7.88
C ASN A 146 28.91 7.96 -7.76
N TRP A 147 27.79 8.27 -7.08
CA TRP A 147 27.41 9.65 -6.74
C TRP A 147 27.89 10.10 -5.36
N VAL A 148 28.46 9.20 -4.54
CA VAL A 148 28.72 9.43 -3.12
C VAL A 148 30.21 9.28 -2.81
N ASN A 149 30.94 10.40 -2.78
CA ASN A 149 32.40 10.41 -2.70
C ASN A 149 33.00 10.42 -1.28
N SER A 150 32.27 10.01 -0.23
CA SER A 150 32.90 9.82 1.08
C SER A 150 32.20 8.82 2.00
N ALA A 151 32.99 8.15 2.85
CA ALA A 151 32.51 7.20 3.85
C ALA A 151 31.61 7.85 4.92
N GLN A 152 31.72 9.17 5.14
CA GLN A 152 30.79 9.92 5.99
C GLN A 152 29.40 10.10 5.33
N ASP A 153 29.33 10.12 4.00
CA ASP A 153 28.07 10.20 3.27
C ASP A 153 27.36 8.83 3.14
N LEU A 154 28.08 7.71 3.27
CA LEU A 154 27.49 6.36 3.38
C LEU A 154 26.73 6.17 4.70
N GLN A 155 27.26 6.73 5.79
CA GLN A 155 26.58 6.74 7.09
C GLN A 155 25.38 7.68 7.07
N ARG A 156 25.47 8.82 6.37
CA ARG A 156 24.31 9.67 6.06
C ARG A 156 23.34 9.04 5.07
N ALA A 157 23.74 8.24 4.09
CA ALA A 157 22.83 7.56 3.15
C ALA A 157 22.03 6.43 3.81
N ARG A 158 22.62 5.75 4.80
CA ARG A 158 21.90 4.81 5.68
C ARG A 158 20.96 5.56 6.64
N CYS A 159 21.39 6.69 7.20
CA CYS A 159 20.52 7.53 8.04
C CYS A 159 19.49 8.38 7.26
N LEU A 160 19.67 8.64 5.96
CA LEU A 160 18.77 9.45 5.11
C LEU A 160 17.74 8.62 4.35
N ARG A 161 17.86 7.29 4.30
CA ARG A 161 16.71 6.42 4.03
C ARG A 161 15.61 6.59 5.09
N LEU A 162 15.98 7.08 6.28
CA LEU A 162 15.10 7.34 7.42
C LEU A 162 14.69 8.81 7.59
N ILE A 163 15.22 9.77 6.79
CA ILE A 163 15.04 11.23 7.03
C ILE A 163 14.60 12.02 5.77
N ARG A 164 14.44 11.44 4.57
CA ARG A 164 14.14 12.19 3.32
C ARG A 164 12.65 12.46 3.04
N SER A 165 11.86 12.84 4.05
CA SER A 165 10.45 13.24 3.88
C SER A 165 10.19 14.65 4.41
N GLU A 166 10.54 15.68 3.63
CA GLU A 166 9.99 17.03 3.91
C GLU A 166 9.48 17.80 2.68
N SER A 167 9.52 17.24 1.45
CA SER A 167 8.94 17.98 0.32
C SER A 167 8.55 17.12 -0.88
N ALA A 168 7.45 16.35 -0.75
CA ALA A 168 6.61 15.92 -1.87
C ALA A 168 5.35 15.18 -1.37
N GLY A 169 4.49 15.85 -0.62
CA GLY A 169 3.14 15.36 -0.34
C GLY A 169 2.27 15.50 -1.59
N ALA A 170 2.15 14.43 -2.39
CA ALA A 170 1.04 14.31 -3.33
C ALA A 170 -0.19 13.77 -2.57
N LEU A 171 -1.25 14.57 -2.52
CA LEU A 171 -2.54 14.29 -1.88
C LEU A 171 -3.31 13.17 -2.59
N GLY A 172 -2.87 11.93 -2.44
CA GLY A 172 -3.73 10.80 -2.71
C GLY A 172 -4.50 10.40 -1.46
N SER A 173 -5.60 9.67 -1.67
CA SER A 173 -6.50 9.20 -0.61
C SER A 173 -6.44 7.68 -0.49
N ILE A 174 -6.99 7.14 0.59
CA ILE A 174 -7.14 5.68 0.75
C ILE A 174 -7.90 5.02 -0.42
N GLY A 175 -8.79 5.76 -1.10
CA GLY A 175 -9.50 5.24 -2.26
C GLY A 175 -8.56 4.86 -3.42
N ASP A 176 -7.37 5.47 -3.51
CA ASP A 176 -6.41 5.19 -4.58
C ASP A 176 -5.74 3.81 -4.44
N LEU A 177 -5.88 3.13 -3.30
CA LEU A 177 -5.39 1.75 -3.10
C LEU A 177 -6.22 0.68 -3.81
N PHE A 178 -7.51 0.96 -4.02
CA PHE A 178 -8.49 -0.02 -4.46
C PHE A 178 -8.78 0.12 -5.95
N THR A 179 -8.44 -0.89 -6.74
CA THR A 179 -8.83 -0.93 -8.16
C THR A 179 -10.35 -1.11 -8.29
N SER A 180 -10.97 -1.79 -7.32
CA SER A 180 -12.40 -2.12 -7.27
C SER A 180 -13.35 -0.91 -7.15
N LEU A 181 -12.83 0.31 -6.94
CA LEU A 181 -13.64 1.54 -6.94
C LEU A 181 -13.95 2.09 -8.34
N GLY A 182 -13.79 1.27 -9.39
CA GLY A 182 -14.36 1.54 -10.72
C GLY A 182 -13.49 1.21 -11.93
N ALA A 183 -12.34 0.56 -11.77
CA ALA A 183 -11.48 0.15 -12.88
C ALA A 183 -11.47 -1.39 -13.06
N PRO A 184 -11.49 -1.91 -14.30
CA PRO A 184 -11.29 -3.34 -14.55
C PRO A 184 -9.87 -3.78 -14.19
N ALA A 185 -9.67 -5.09 -14.00
CA ALA A 185 -8.34 -5.67 -13.80
C ALA A 185 -7.40 -5.23 -14.93
N ALA A 186 -6.29 -4.58 -14.58
CA ALA A 186 -5.36 -4.05 -15.58
C ALA A 186 -4.54 -5.18 -16.22
N GLU A 187 -4.29 -5.05 -17.52
CA GLU A 187 -3.24 -5.84 -18.17
C GLU A 187 -1.88 -5.30 -17.75
N LEU A 188 -1.04 -6.15 -17.17
CA LEU A 188 0.31 -5.77 -16.71
C LEU A 188 1.32 -5.79 -17.87
N SER A 189 2.51 -5.21 -17.66
CA SER A 189 3.59 -5.23 -18.65
C SER A 189 4.01 -6.65 -19.03
N SER A 190 4.66 -6.82 -20.18
CA SER A 190 5.16 -8.12 -20.64
C SER A 190 6.13 -8.79 -19.65
N GLU A 191 6.82 -8.01 -18.82
CA GLU A 191 7.70 -8.49 -17.75
C GLU A 191 6.96 -9.38 -16.73
N TYR A 192 5.67 -9.12 -16.50
CA TYR A 192 4.83 -9.98 -15.65
C TYR A 192 4.51 -11.31 -16.32
N GLY A 193 4.37 -11.33 -17.65
CA GLY A 193 4.27 -12.58 -18.40
C GLY A 193 5.55 -13.42 -18.26
N GLU A 194 6.72 -12.80 -18.39
CA GLU A 194 8.01 -13.47 -18.18
C GLU A 194 8.20 -13.95 -16.74
N LEU A 195 7.83 -13.12 -15.75
CA LEU A 195 7.84 -13.50 -14.33
C LEU A 195 6.96 -14.73 -14.11
N LYS A 196 5.73 -14.70 -14.63
CA LYS A 196 4.76 -15.80 -14.50
C LYS A 196 5.34 -17.09 -15.08
N GLU A 197 5.89 -17.06 -16.29
CA GLU A 197 6.53 -18.24 -16.88
C GLU A 197 7.73 -18.74 -16.08
N ARG A 198 8.57 -17.83 -15.57
CA ARG A 198 9.76 -18.16 -14.78
C ARG A 198 9.44 -18.88 -13.47
N ILE A 199 8.33 -18.52 -12.82
CA ILE A 199 7.95 -19.07 -11.51
C ILE A 199 6.82 -20.12 -11.59
N ARG A 200 6.34 -20.43 -12.80
CA ARG A 200 5.22 -21.35 -13.02
C ARG A 200 5.57 -22.75 -12.50
N PRO A 201 4.72 -23.36 -11.65
CA PRO A 201 4.84 -24.78 -11.31
C PRO A 201 4.71 -25.67 -12.54
N SER A 202 5.28 -26.88 -12.54
CA SER A 202 5.12 -27.79 -13.68
C SER A 202 3.64 -28.11 -13.94
N PRO A 203 3.21 -28.31 -15.20
CA PRO A 203 1.80 -28.46 -15.53
C PRO A 203 1.08 -29.57 -14.75
N ASP A 204 1.73 -30.71 -14.52
CA ASP A 204 1.13 -31.82 -13.79
C ASP A 204 1.03 -31.54 -12.29
N VAL A 205 2.01 -30.86 -11.69
CA VAL A 205 1.96 -30.40 -10.30
C VAL A 205 0.85 -29.38 -10.12
N LEU A 206 0.76 -28.41 -11.02
CA LEU A 206 -0.28 -27.38 -11.00
C LEU A 206 -1.68 -27.98 -11.09
N ARG A 207 -1.92 -28.87 -12.07
CA ARG A 207 -3.22 -29.51 -12.28
C ARG A 207 -3.65 -30.34 -11.08
N ALA A 208 -2.79 -31.24 -10.62
CA ALA A 208 -3.10 -32.11 -9.49
C ALA A 208 -3.30 -31.33 -8.19
N SER A 209 -2.52 -30.27 -7.97
CA SER A 209 -2.66 -29.36 -6.82
C SER A 209 -4.00 -28.62 -6.87
N TRP A 210 -4.33 -28.03 -8.03
CA TRP A 210 -5.54 -27.26 -8.24
C TRP A 210 -6.81 -28.11 -8.07
N GLU A 211 -6.84 -29.32 -8.59
CA GLU A 211 -7.99 -30.23 -8.43
C GLU A 211 -8.31 -30.54 -6.96
N ARG A 212 -7.29 -30.82 -6.14
CA ARG A 212 -7.47 -31.06 -4.70
C ARG A 212 -7.90 -29.78 -3.97
N LEU A 213 -7.30 -28.64 -4.35
CA LEU A 213 -7.62 -27.36 -3.78
C LEU A 213 -9.08 -26.97 -4.04
N GLN A 214 -9.58 -27.14 -5.27
CA GLN A 214 -10.97 -26.86 -5.62
C GLN A 214 -11.97 -27.67 -4.79
N GLN A 215 -11.67 -28.95 -4.53
CA GLN A 215 -12.51 -29.79 -3.66
C GLN A 215 -12.50 -29.27 -2.21
N SER A 216 -11.35 -28.87 -1.69
CA SER A 216 -11.22 -28.32 -0.34
C SER A 216 -11.95 -26.99 -0.20
N VAL A 217 -11.82 -26.08 -1.18
CA VAL A 217 -12.53 -24.79 -1.20
C VAL A 217 -14.04 -25.01 -1.25
N ALA A 218 -14.53 -25.95 -2.05
CA ALA A 218 -15.97 -26.25 -2.12
C ALA A 218 -16.51 -26.79 -0.78
N ALA A 219 -15.76 -27.65 -0.10
CA ALA A 219 -16.14 -28.21 1.20
C ALA A 219 -16.16 -27.14 2.30
N GLU A 220 -15.10 -26.33 2.40
CA GLU A 220 -15.03 -25.23 3.37
C GLU A 220 -16.08 -24.15 3.07
N SER A 221 -16.33 -23.81 1.80
CA SER A 221 -17.40 -22.89 1.41
C SER A 221 -18.79 -23.38 1.84
N ALA A 222 -19.05 -24.69 1.75
CA ALA A 222 -20.30 -25.27 2.25
C ALA A 222 -20.41 -25.19 3.78
N GLU A 223 -19.32 -25.45 4.51
CA GLU A 223 -19.26 -25.30 5.97
C GLU A 223 -19.51 -23.84 6.38
N LEU A 224 -18.82 -22.88 5.76
CA LEU A 224 -18.94 -21.46 6.06
C LEU A 224 -20.34 -20.92 5.79
N ARG A 225 -21.00 -21.36 4.72
CA ARG A 225 -22.40 -21.01 4.47
C ARG A 225 -23.35 -21.54 5.55
N SER A 226 -23.04 -22.69 6.14
CA SER A 226 -23.83 -23.24 7.26
C SER A 226 -23.58 -22.48 8.57
N LEU A 227 -22.35 -22.04 8.81
CA LEU A 227 -21.96 -21.38 10.06
C LEU A 227 -22.29 -19.88 10.07
N GLY A 228 -22.20 -19.21 8.92
CA GLY A 228 -22.29 -17.74 8.85
C GLY A 228 -21.27 -17.08 9.79
N SER A 229 -21.71 -16.11 10.60
CA SER A 229 -20.86 -15.40 11.55
C SER A 229 -20.26 -16.28 12.64
N ASP A 230 -20.83 -17.46 12.93
CA ASP A 230 -20.27 -18.38 13.92
C ASP A 230 -18.98 -19.06 13.44
N ALA A 231 -18.61 -18.91 12.16
CA ALA A 231 -17.31 -19.31 11.65
C ALA A 231 -16.15 -18.45 12.20
N VAL A 232 -16.44 -17.27 12.76
CA VAL A 232 -15.43 -16.39 13.37
C VAL A 232 -15.29 -16.77 14.86
N PRO A 233 -14.12 -17.25 15.30
CA PRO A 233 -13.85 -17.59 16.70
C PRO A 233 -14.06 -16.38 17.63
N LYS A 234 -14.53 -16.65 18.84
CA LYS A 234 -14.81 -15.66 19.88
C LYS A 234 -14.18 -16.13 21.18
N VAL A 235 -13.58 -15.22 21.95
CA VAL A 235 -13.00 -15.51 23.27
C VAL A 235 -13.07 -14.26 24.14
N ASP A 236 -13.27 -14.42 25.45
CA ASP A 236 -13.18 -13.30 26.38
C ASP A 236 -11.73 -12.98 26.72
N PHE A 237 -11.37 -11.70 26.88
CA PHE A 237 -10.04 -11.30 27.30
C PHE A 237 -9.60 -12.00 28.59
N ALA A 238 -10.52 -12.22 29.53
CA ALA A 238 -10.23 -12.90 30.79
C ALA A 238 -9.84 -14.38 30.64
N GLU A 239 -10.11 -14.99 29.48
CA GLU A 239 -9.70 -16.37 29.17
C GLU A 239 -8.26 -16.46 28.65
N LEU A 240 -7.61 -15.33 28.35
CA LEU A 240 -6.19 -15.32 27.99
C LEU A 240 -5.36 -15.54 29.27
N VAL A 241 -4.60 -16.63 29.30
CA VAL A 241 -3.75 -16.98 30.44
C VAL A 241 -2.30 -16.87 30.03
N ASP A 242 -1.52 -16.14 30.83
CA ASP A 242 -0.09 -15.89 30.61
C ASP A 242 0.22 -15.43 29.17
N GLY A 243 -0.64 -14.57 28.61
CA GLY A 243 -0.50 -14.04 27.25
C GLY A 243 -0.68 -15.09 26.16
N SER A 244 -1.55 -16.08 26.35
CA SER A 244 -1.86 -17.12 25.35
C SER A 244 -3.36 -17.37 25.27
N PHE A 245 -3.85 -17.72 24.07
CA PHE A 245 -5.23 -18.19 23.88
C PHE A 245 -5.42 -19.61 24.44
N PRO A 246 -6.64 -19.97 24.88
CA PRO A 246 -7.00 -21.37 25.10
C PRO A 246 -6.68 -22.22 23.87
N THR A 247 -6.17 -23.45 24.05
CA THR A 247 -5.69 -24.30 22.94
C THR A 247 -6.72 -24.48 21.84
N SER A 248 -7.99 -24.76 22.19
CA SER A 248 -9.08 -24.91 21.22
C SER A 248 -9.34 -23.64 20.41
N VAL A 249 -9.25 -22.47 21.05
CA VAL A 249 -9.38 -21.17 20.37
C VAL A 249 -8.17 -20.94 19.46
N ALA A 250 -6.95 -21.20 19.93
CA ALA A 250 -5.74 -21.07 19.12
C ALA A 250 -5.78 -21.95 17.85
N GLU A 251 -6.28 -23.18 17.94
CA GLU A 251 -6.49 -24.07 16.79
C GLU A 251 -7.52 -23.50 15.81
N GLN A 252 -8.63 -22.96 16.31
CA GLN A 252 -9.63 -22.30 15.47
C GLN A 252 -9.07 -21.03 14.82
N ILE A 253 -8.26 -20.24 15.51
CA ILE A 253 -7.58 -19.07 14.92
C ILE A 253 -6.64 -19.52 13.81
N ARG A 254 -5.89 -20.62 14.00
CA ARG A 254 -5.01 -21.13 12.95
C ARG A 254 -5.77 -21.63 11.72
N LYS A 255 -6.93 -22.26 11.91
CA LYS A 255 -7.80 -22.69 10.80
C LYS A 255 -8.44 -21.51 10.08
N ARG A 256 -9.08 -20.62 10.85
CA ARG A 256 -9.98 -19.56 10.34
C ARG A 256 -9.26 -18.26 10.03
N GLY A 257 -8.07 -18.05 10.59
CA GLY A 257 -7.26 -16.85 10.40
C GLY A 257 -7.80 -15.60 11.07
N CYS A 258 -8.78 -15.69 11.97
CA CYS A 258 -9.40 -14.53 12.62
C CYS A 258 -9.93 -14.84 14.02
N VAL A 259 -10.24 -13.80 14.79
CA VAL A 259 -10.89 -13.89 16.11
C VAL A 259 -11.50 -12.56 16.54
N VAL A 260 -12.60 -12.64 17.29
CA VAL A 260 -13.10 -11.55 18.14
C VAL A 260 -12.63 -11.80 19.58
N VAL A 261 -11.89 -10.86 20.16
CA VAL A 261 -11.55 -10.89 21.59
C VAL A 261 -12.43 -9.89 22.32
N ARG A 262 -13.27 -10.39 23.22
CA ARG A 262 -14.26 -9.60 23.95
C ARG A 262 -13.64 -8.90 25.14
N ASN A 263 -14.20 -7.75 25.50
CA ASN A 263 -13.89 -7.07 26.76
C ASN A 263 -12.38 -6.77 26.95
N VAL A 264 -11.65 -6.46 25.86
CA VAL A 264 -10.22 -6.12 25.94
C VAL A 264 -10.03 -4.80 26.68
N VAL A 265 -10.81 -3.79 26.32
CA VAL A 265 -10.87 -2.50 27.01
C VAL A 265 -12.22 -2.38 27.70
N PRO A 266 -12.31 -1.80 28.91
CA PRO A 266 -13.60 -1.52 29.53
C PRO A 266 -14.50 -0.68 28.61
N SER A 267 -15.77 -1.06 28.51
CA SER A 267 -16.69 -0.44 27.54
C SER A 267 -16.81 1.08 27.71
N GLU A 268 -16.82 1.57 28.95
CA GLU A 268 -16.86 2.99 29.27
C GLU A 268 -15.61 3.74 28.75
N GLU A 269 -14.43 3.14 28.82
CA GLU A 269 -13.19 3.72 28.29
C GLU A 269 -13.22 3.80 26.75
N ALA A 270 -13.73 2.76 26.08
CA ALA A 270 -13.89 2.77 24.62
C ALA A 270 -14.90 3.82 24.14
N ILE A 271 -16.03 3.96 24.83
CA ILE A 271 -17.04 4.99 24.55
C ILE A 271 -16.45 6.39 24.78
N SER A 272 -15.72 6.59 25.89
CA SER A 272 -15.05 7.85 26.18
C SER A 272 -14.00 8.19 25.11
N ALA A 273 -13.26 7.19 24.62
CA ALA A 273 -12.27 7.37 23.55
C ALA A 273 -12.92 7.82 22.23
N LYS A 274 -14.12 7.31 21.90
CA LYS A 274 -14.90 7.84 20.77
C LYS A 274 -15.23 9.32 20.95
N GLY A 275 -15.79 9.68 22.11
CA GLY A 275 -16.17 11.07 22.39
C GLY A 275 -14.99 12.02 22.27
N ALA A 276 -13.85 11.67 22.88
CA ALA A 276 -12.62 12.45 22.80
C ALA A 276 -12.06 12.54 21.37
N ALA A 277 -12.14 11.47 20.57
CA ALA A 277 -11.74 11.53 19.17
C ALA A 277 -12.65 12.46 18.35
N GLU A 278 -13.96 12.44 18.59
CA GLU A 278 -14.92 13.35 17.96
C GLU A 278 -14.66 14.82 18.35
N GLU A 279 -14.35 15.08 19.62
CA GLU A 279 -13.96 16.41 20.12
C GLU A 279 -12.65 16.89 19.50
N TYR A 280 -11.62 16.03 19.43
CA TYR A 280 -10.35 16.33 18.77
C TYR A 280 -10.55 16.66 17.29
N ILE A 281 -11.38 15.89 16.59
CA ILE A 281 -11.73 16.14 15.19
C ILE A 281 -12.46 17.47 15.03
N ALA A 282 -13.44 17.76 15.90
CA ALA A 282 -14.20 18.99 15.85
C ALA A 282 -13.32 20.23 16.08
N ALA A 283 -12.41 20.17 17.07
CA ALA A 283 -11.48 21.25 17.39
C ALA A 283 -10.48 21.55 16.27
N ASN A 284 -10.20 20.57 15.40
CA ASN A 284 -9.17 20.64 14.36
C ASN A 284 -9.72 20.49 12.94
N ARG A 285 -11.04 20.61 12.76
CA ARG A 285 -11.76 20.17 11.56
C ARG A 285 -11.23 20.74 10.25
N GLU A 286 -10.80 22.00 10.26
CA GLU A 286 -10.29 22.71 9.08
C GLU A 286 -8.90 22.24 8.63
N LYS A 287 -8.14 21.59 9.52
CA LYS A 287 -6.78 21.10 9.26
C LYS A 287 -6.80 19.64 8.84
N LEU A 288 -7.66 18.84 9.47
CA LEU A 288 -7.68 17.38 9.32
C LEU A 288 -8.21 16.92 7.96
N ILE A 289 -7.60 15.85 7.47
CA ILE A 289 -8.00 15.16 6.24
C ILE A 289 -8.82 13.92 6.60
N GLY A 290 -9.83 13.64 5.78
CA GLY A 290 -10.52 12.37 5.85
C GLY A 290 -11.23 12.03 4.55
N PHE A 291 -11.68 10.77 4.48
CA PHE A 291 -12.22 10.14 3.29
C PHE A 291 -13.60 9.52 3.58
N PRO A 292 -14.58 9.66 2.66
CA PRO A 292 -14.59 10.56 1.51
C PRO A 292 -14.49 12.04 1.91
N ARG A 293 -13.99 12.92 1.03
CA ARG A 293 -13.70 14.33 1.38
C ARG A 293 -14.91 15.11 1.89
N ASP A 294 -16.06 14.91 1.24
CA ASP A 294 -17.28 15.67 1.53
C ASP A 294 -18.04 15.13 2.75
N GLN A 295 -17.86 13.85 3.07
CA GLN A 295 -18.43 13.20 4.25
C GLN A 295 -17.38 12.28 4.89
N PRO A 296 -16.38 12.82 5.59
CA PRO A 296 -15.29 12.01 6.11
C PRO A 296 -15.74 10.98 7.13
N MET A 297 -15.33 9.75 6.90
CA MET A 297 -15.59 8.61 7.79
C MET A 297 -14.30 7.94 8.20
N VAL A 298 -13.31 7.86 7.30
CA VAL A 298 -11.93 7.45 7.63
C VAL A 298 -11.11 8.71 7.81
N TRP A 299 -10.53 8.91 8.98
CA TRP A 299 -9.79 10.11 9.34
C TRP A 299 -8.29 9.83 9.33
N GLU A 300 -7.53 10.70 8.68
CA GLU A 300 -6.06 10.71 8.72
C GLU A 300 -5.58 11.35 10.03
N VAL A 301 -6.00 10.73 11.13
CA VAL A 301 -5.73 11.12 12.51
C VAL A 301 -5.00 9.96 13.17
N TYR A 302 -3.79 10.24 13.64
CA TYR A 302 -2.81 9.30 14.13
C TYR A 302 -2.40 9.62 15.56
N TRP A 303 -2.35 10.91 15.95
CA TRP A 303 -1.74 11.37 17.20
C TRP A 303 -2.76 11.87 18.24
N CYS A 304 -4.05 11.53 18.10
CA CYS A 304 -5.03 11.79 19.14
C CYS A 304 -4.63 11.09 20.45
N LYS A 305 -4.69 11.80 21.59
CA LYS A 305 -4.33 11.25 22.92
C LYS A 305 -5.00 9.93 23.23
N GLU A 306 -6.31 9.81 22.97
CA GLU A 306 -7.04 8.57 23.24
C GLU A 306 -6.67 7.44 22.27
N GLN A 307 -6.30 7.73 21.01
CA GLN A 307 -5.71 6.67 20.16
C GLN A 307 -4.40 6.14 20.75
N MET A 308 -3.54 7.04 21.27
CA MET A 308 -2.29 6.64 21.90
C MET A 308 -2.55 5.76 23.13
N ARG A 309 -3.41 6.22 24.03
CA ARG A 309 -3.81 5.48 25.24
C ARG A 309 -4.38 4.10 24.93
N MET A 310 -5.23 3.99 23.90
CA MET A 310 -5.82 2.70 23.51
C MET A 310 -4.79 1.74 22.89
N ARG A 311 -3.79 2.25 22.16
CA ARG A 311 -2.70 1.43 21.61
C ARG A 311 -1.79 0.85 22.69
N GLU A 312 -1.50 1.62 23.74
CA GLU A 312 -0.64 1.18 24.85
C GLU A 312 -1.41 0.54 26.01
N HIS A 313 -2.75 0.41 25.92
CA HIS A 313 -3.56 -0.18 26.98
C HIS A 313 -3.02 -1.58 27.33
N PRO A 314 -2.80 -1.92 28.62
CA PRO A 314 -2.15 -3.18 29.00
C PRO A 314 -2.81 -4.42 28.39
N ASN A 315 -4.14 -4.47 28.37
CA ASN A 315 -4.88 -5.57 27.76
C ASN A 315 -4.75 -5.62 26.23
N MET A 316 -4.57 -4.47 25.57
CA MET A 316 -4.32 -4.40 24.13
C MET A 316 -2.95 -5.00 23.81
N LEU A 317 -1.90 -4.59 24.52
CA LEU A 317 -0.56 -5.17 24.36
C LEU A 317 -0.54 -6.67 24.68
N ALA A 318 -1.22 -7.10 25.74
CA ALA A 318 -1.35 -8.52 26.08
C ALA A 318 -2.07 -9.33 24.98
N THR A 319 -3.12 -8.76 24.38
CA THR A 319 -3.83 -9.36 23.25
C THR A 319 -2.93 -9.49 22.02
N GLN A 320 -2.15 -8.45 21.69
CA GLN A 320 -1.18 -8.49 20.59
C GLN A 320 -0.10 -9.56 20.83
N THR A 321 0.44 -9.67 22.05
CA THR A 321 1.38 -10.74 22.41
C THR A 321 0.76 -12.12 22.23
N ALA A 322 -0.48 -12.34 22.68
CA ALA A 322 -1.18 -13.62 22.51
C ALA A 322 -1.39 -13.99 21.03
N LEU A 323 -1.68 -13.01 20.18
CA LEU A 323 -1.79 -13.18 18.73
C LEU A 323 -0.45 -13.51 18.09
N ASN A 324 0.60 -12.75 18.43
CA ASN A 324 1.95 -12.96 17.92
C ASN A 324 2.48 -14.35 18.28
N ARG A 325 2.18 -14.87 19.47
CA ARG A 325 2.57 -16.23 19.91
C ARG A 325 1.91 -17.37 19.16
N LEU A 326 0.91 -17.10 18.31
CA LEU A 326 0.39 -18.12 17.40
C LEU A 326 1.38 -18.45 16.28
N TRP A 327 2.32 -17.53 16.01
CA TRP A 327 3.35 -17.62 14.98
C TRP A 327 4.63 -18.26 15.49
N HIS A 328 5.43 -18.77 14.55
CA HIS A 328 6.79 -19.24 14.82
C HIS A 328 7.77 -18.70 13.76
N CYS A 329 9.07 -18.77 14.08
CA CYS A 329 10.15 -18.31 13.21
C CYS A 329 11.40 -19.16 13.48
N GLU A 330 11.92 -19.85 12.46
CA GLU A 330 13.06 -20.78 12.62
C GLU A 330 14.36 -20.05 12.99
N ASN A 331 14.56 -18.83 12.47
CA ASN A 331 15.80 -18.07 12.63
C ASN A 331 15.80 -17.15 13.86
N HIS A 332 14.73 -17.16 14.67
CA HIS A 332 14.54 -16.25 15.81
C HIS A 332 14.63 -14.75 15.46
N GLU A 333 14.45 -14.38 14.18
CA GLU A 333 14.46 -12.98 13.71
C GLU A 333 13.20 -12.21 14.12
N VAL A 334 12.16 -12.95 14.51
CA VAL A 334 10.89 -12.41 15.01
C VAL A 334 10.75 -12.73 16.49
N ASP A 335 10.65 -11.67 17.29
CA ASP A 335 10.36 -11.71 18.72
C ASP A 335 8.85 -11.49 18.91
N VAL A 336 8.14 -12.60 19.13
CA VAL A 336 6.68 -12.64 19.28
C VAL A 336 6.20 -12.11 20.63
N ASP A 337 7.10 -12.00 21.61
CA ASP A 337 6.78 -11.54 22.97
C ASP A 337 6.82 -10.02 23.10
N ARG A 338 7.48 -9.33 22.16
CA ARG A 338 7.62 -7.88 22.15
C ARG A 338 6.75 -7.24 21.07
N PRO A 339 5.51 -6.84 21.39
CA PRO A 339 4.68 -6.08 20.45
C PRO A 339 5.26 -4.68 20.23
N LEU A 340 5.09 -4.19 19.01
CA LEU A 340 5.41 -2.83 18.59
C LEU A 340 4.13 -2.10 18.19
N THR A 341 4.15 -0.77 18.27
CA THR A 341 3.00 0.07 17.94
C THR A 341 3.10 0.59 16.51
N TYR A 342 2.11 0.25 15.67
CA TYR A 342 1.88 0.89 14.38
C TYR A 342 0.70 1.87 14.50
N CYS A 343 0.97 3.16 14.28
CA CYS A 343 -0.02 4.21 14.44
C CYS A 343 -0.83 4.42 13.16
N ASP A 344 -1.99 3.76 13.09
CA ASP A 344 -2.93 3.89 11.97
C ASP A 344 -4.08 4.86 12.30
N ARG A 345 -4.91 5.09 11.30
CA ARG A 345 -6.09 5.95 11.25
C ARG A 345 -7.20 5.48 12.20
N LEU A 346 -8.28 6.25 12.22
CA LEU A 346 -9.55 5.86 12.83
C LEU A 346 -10.68 5.92 11.80
N ARG A 347 -11.78 5.23 12.08
CA ARG A 347 -13.02 5.33 11.30
C ARG A 347 -14.20 5.62 12.20
N ILE A 348 -15.06 6.56 11.78
CA ILE A 348 -16.37 6.86 12.35
C ILE A 348 -17.37 6.87 11.18
N ARG A 349 -17.93 5.70 10.87
CA ARG A 349 -18.88 5.53 9.76
C ARG A 349 -20.28 5.91 10.23
N LYS A 350 -20.93 6.81 9.50
CA LYS A 350 -22.26 7.32 9.88
C LYS A 350 -23.36 6.28 9.63
N ALA A 351 -24.35 6.26 10.50
CA ALA A 351 -25.58 5.50 10.30
C ALA A 351 -26.21 5.82 8.93
N GLY A 352 -26.67 4.79 8.21
CA GLY A 352 -27.26 4.92 6.87
C GLY A 352 -26.26 5.14 5.73
N ASP A 353 -24.95 5.20 5.99
CA ASP A 353 -23.96 5.35 4.93
C ASP A 353 -23.99 4.17 3.94
N SER A 354 -23.94 4.50 2.65
CA SER A 354 -23.80 3.58 1.53
C SER A 354 -22.68 3.96 0.57
N SER A 355 -21.92 5.01 0.88
CA SER A 355 -20.85 5.53 0.03
C SER A 355 -19.52 4.83 0.26
N PHE A 356 -19.26 4.38 1.49
CA PHE A 356 -18.03 3.68 1.83
C PHE A 356 -18.19 2.18 1.60
N THR A 357 -17.73 1.72 0.45
CA THR A 357 -17.68 0.29 0.11
C THR A 357 -16.24 -0.12 -0.16
N LEU A 358 -15.78 -1.15 0.54
CA LEU A 358 -14.48 -1.79 0.27
C LEU A 358 -14.77 -3.19 -0.23
N GLY A 359 -14.41 -3.45 -1.49
CA GLY A 359 -14.54 -4.78 -2.08
C GLY A 359 -13.64 -5.81 -1.40
N PRO A 360 -13.82 -7.10 -1.68
CA PRO A 360 -12.98 -8.14 -1.10
C PRO A 360 -11.53 -7.99 -1.57
N HIS A 361 -10.61 -7.95 -0.61
CA HIS A 361 -9.19 -7.76 -0.89
C HIS A 361 -8.30 -8.40 0.19
N VAL A 362 -6.99 -8.42 -0.07
CA VAL A 362 -5.93 -8.74 0.89
C VAL A 362 -4.86 -7.63 0.82
N ASP A 363 -4.44 -7.12 1.98
CA ASP A 363 -3.36 -6.13 2.09
C ASP A 363 -1.97 -6.79 2.15
N GLY A 364 -0.91 -6.02 2.46
CA GLY A 364 0.42 -6.57 2.74
C GLY A 364 1.16 -7.00 1.47
N GLY A 365 1.08 -6.19 0.42
CA GLY A 365 1.62 -6.47 -0.90
C GLY A 365 0.55 -7.04 -1.84
N SER A 366 0.83 -6.99 -3.13
CA SER A 366 -0.04 -7.45 -4.21
C SER A 366 0.79 -8.32 -5.16
N THR A 367 1.39 -7.73 -6.19
CA THR A 367 2.33 -8.44 -7.08
C THR A 367 3.59 -8.90 -6.35
N GLU A 368 3.97 -8.26 -5.24
CA GLU A 368 5.14 -8.62 -4.42
C GLU A 368 5.12 -10.09 -3.96
N ARG A 369 3.93 -10.70 -3.78
CA ARG A 369 3.80 -12.13 -3.44
C ARG A 369 4.44 -13.05 -4.47
N TRP A 370 4.48 -12.61 -5.73
CA TRP A 370 5.12 -13.33 -6.84
C TRP A 370 6.42 -12.67 -7.29
N GLU A 371 6.61 -11.37 -7.14
CA GLU A 371 7.80 -10.68 -7.64
C GLU A 371 8.96 -10.73 -6.64
N ASP A 372 8.70 -10.50 -5.35
CA ASP A 372 9.74 -10.53 -4.32
C ASP A 372 10.22 -11.96 -4.10
N ALA A 373 11.54 -12.16 -4.16
CA ALA A 373 12.11 -13.49 -4.05
C ALA A 373 11.98 -14.07 -2.64
N GLU A 374 12.00 -13.22 -1.62
CA GLU A 374 11.85 -13.65 -0.23
C GLU A 374 10.38 -13.91 0.09
N TYR A 375 9.47 -13.02 -0.31
CA TYR A 375 8.04 -13.22 -0.12
C TYR A 375 7.52 -14.49 -0.81
N ARG A 376 8.00 -14.79 -2.03
CA ARG A 376 7.68 -16.06 -2.70
C ARG A 376 8.02 -17.30 -1.87
N LYS A 377 9.04 -17.27 -1.00
CA LYS A 377 9.43 -18.42 -0.16
C LYS A 377 8.41 -18.71 0.94
N VAL A 378 7.60 -17.73 1.33
CA VAL A 378 6.43 -17.93 2.21
C VAL A 378 5.48 -18.96 1.58
N TYR A 379 5.29 -18.87 0.26
CA TYR A 379 4.34 -19.68 -0.49
C TYR A 379 4.98 -20.90 -1.19
N ARG A 380 6.21 -21.28 -0.79
CA ARG A 380 6.99 -22.35 -1.46
C ARG A 380 6.25 -23.69 -1.55
N GLU A 381 5.57 -24.09 -0.49
CA GLU A 381 4.81 -25.36 -0.44
C GLU A 381 3.64 -25.35 -1.43
N ILE A 382 2.99 -24.19 -1.60
CA ILE A 382 1.91 -24.01 -2.58
C ILE A 382 2.45 -24.17 -4.01
N PHE A 383 3.55 -23.49 -4.34
CA PHE A 383 4.16 -23.58 -5.67
C PHE A 383 4.73 -24.97 -5.99
N GLN A 384 5.04 -25.77 -4.98
CA GLN A 384 5.46 -27.17 -5.13
C GLN A 384 4.27 -28.15 -5.19
N GLY A 385 3.03 -27.64 -5.16
CA GLY A 385 1.80 -28.43 -5.23
C GLY A 385 1.46 -29.20 -3.95
N ARG A 386 2.01 -28.75 -2.81
CA ARG A 386 1.82 -29.31 -1.47
C ARG A 386 1.18 -28.26 -0.54
N TRP A 387 0.19 -27.53 -1.05
CA TRP A 387 -0.48 -26.45 -0.32
C TRP A 387 -1.08 -26.90 1.01
N GLU A 388 -1.37 -28.20 1.17
CA GLU A 388 -1.83 -28.79 2.43
C GLU A 388 -0.80 -28.63 3.57
N ASN A 389 0.49 -28.57 3.22
CA ASN A 389 1.62 -28.36 4.13
C ASN A 389 1.99 -26.88 4.29
N TYR A 390 1.32 -25.96 3.58
CA TYR A 390 1.55 -24.54 3.76
C TYR A 390 1.12 -24.11 5.16
N ASP A 391 2.06 -23.56 5.92
CA ASP A 391 1.81 -22.97 7.23
C ASP A 391 1.75 -21.46 7.11
N ALA A 392 0.55 -20.90 7.31
CA ALA A 392 0.33 -19.46 7.26
C ALA A 392 1.05 -18.72 8.40
N PHE A 393 1.32 -19.41 9.52
CA PHE A 393 1.88 -18.88 10.76
C PHE A 393 3.41 -19.02 10.87
N ASP A 394 4.08 -19.41 9.78
CA ASP A 394 5.55 -19.34 9.63
C ASP A 394 5.96 -17.90 9.24
N ALA A 395 6.58 -17.19 10.17
CA ALA A 395 7.05 -15.82 9.97
C ALA A 395 8.46 -15.74 9.35
N THR A 396 9.15 -16.86 9.15
CA THR A 396 10.58 -16.92 8.80
C THR A 396 10.93 -16.07 7.58
N HIS A 397 10.16 -16.19 6.50
CA HIS A 397 10.39 -15.38 5.29
C HIS A 397 9.60 -14.06 5.31
N ARG A 398 8.53 -13.96 6.10
CA ARG A 398 7.69 -12.74 6.19
C ARG A 398 8.46 -11.57 6.78
N ALA A 399 9.26 -11.82 7.81
CA ALA A 399 10.04 -10.77 8.48
C ALA A 399 10.99 -10.02 7.54
N SER A 400 11.51 -10.72 6.53
CA SER A 400 12.52 -10.23 5.59
C SER A 400 11.97 -9.92 4.19
N ALA A 401 10.74 -10.34 3.89
CA ALA A 401 10.06 -10.07 2.63
C ALA A 401 9.82 -8.58 2.38
N SER A 402 9.82 -8.15 1.13
CA SER A 402 9.36 -6.81 0.76
C SER A 402 7.87 -6.82 0.45
N TYR A 403 7.09 -6.01 1.18
CA TYR A 403 5.65 -5.83 0.95
C TYR A 403 5.33 -4.64 0.05
N ASP A 404 6.33 -3.79 -0.23
CA ASP A 404 6.21 -2.61 -1.09
C ASP A 404 7.47 -2.49 -1.93
N LEU A 405 7.47 -3.09 -3.12
CA LEU A 405 8.60 -2.96 -4.06
C LEU A 405 8.56 -1.64 -4.85
N TYR A 406 7.42 -0.97 -4.87
CA TYR A 406 7.18 0.22 -5.71
C TYR A 406 7.29 1.54 -4.93
N GLY A 407 7.39 1.46 -3.60
CA GLY A 407 7.93 2.47 -2.70
C GLY A 407 7.19 3.80 -2.65
N LYS A 408 5.93 3.85 -3.12
CA LYS A 408 5.22 5.12 -3.38
C LYS A 408 3.69 5.03 -3.33
N ASN A 409 3.13 3.96 -2.79
CA ASN A 409 1.68 3.81 -2.83
C ASN A 409 1.06 4.44 -1.60
N LEU A 410 -0.01 5.18 -1.84
CA LEU A 410 -0.82 5.90 -0.88
C LEU A 410 -1.47 4.89 0.08
N GLY A 411 -0.73 4.39 1.06
CA GLY A 411 -1.14 3.38 2.04
C GLY A 411 -0.66 1.95 1.77
N ALA A 412 0.44 1.74 1.03
CA ALA A 412 1.13 0.45 1.12
C ALA A 412 1.75 0.29 2.52
N CYS A 413 1.50 -0.86 3.15
CA CYS A 413 2.05 -1.16 4.46
C CYS A 413 3.49 -1.69 4.30
N SER A 414 4.47 -0.95 4.81
CA SER A 414 5.89 -1.31 4.67
C SER A 414 6.36 -2.30 5.74
N ILE A 415 5.53 -2.63 6.73
CA ILE A 415 5.89 -3.49 7.88
C ILE A 415 5.25 -4.88 7.84
N PHE A 416 5.80 -5.81 8.61
CA PHE A 416 5.16 -7.10 8.89
C PHE A 416 4.14 -6.95 10.02
N ARG A 417 2.86 -6.98 9.67
CA ARG A 417 1.75 -7.14 10.63
C ARG A 417 1.41 -8.62 10.70
N SER A 418 1.46 -9.24 11.88
CA SER A 418 1.04 -10.63 12.04
C SER A 418 -0.48 -10.74 11.88
N PHE A 419 -1.19 -9.79 12.49
CA PHE A 419 -2.62 -9.60 12.35
C PHE A 419 -2.90 -8.13 12.06
N GLN A 420 -3.84 -7.88 11.15
CA GLN A 420 -4.58 -6.64 11.17
C GLN A 420 -5.62 -6.70 12.30
N GLY A 421 -6.08 -5.54 12.74
CA GLY A 421 -7.09 -5.49 13.76
C GLY A 421 -7.61 -4.10 14.06
N TRP A 422 -8.70 -4.06 14.81
CA TRP A 422 -9.25 -2.82 15.34
C TRP A 422 -9.95 -3.00 16.68
N LEU A 423 -10.00 -1.91 17.44
CA LEU A 423 -10.78 -1.75 18.66
C LEU A 423 -12.15 -1.13 18.31
N SER A 424 -13.23 -1.77 18.79
CA SER A 424 -14.59 -1.24 18.65
C SER A 424 -14.83 -0.14 19.66
N LEU A 425 -15.37 0.99 19.21
CA LEU A 425 -15.79 2.10 20.09
C LEU A 425 -17.31 2.25 20.15
N THR A 426 -18.03 1.52 19.31
CA THR A 426 -19.50 1.41 19.32
C THR A 426 -19.93 -0.04 19.19
N SER A 427 -21.23 -0.29 19.38
CA SER A 427 -21.80 -1.59 19.01
C SER A 427 -21.92 -1.68 17.49
N ALA A 428 -21.35 -2.72 16.89
CA ALA A 428 -21.35 -2.95 15.44
C ALA A 428 -21.53 -4.44 15.13
N GLY A 429 -21.73 -4.80 13.86
CA GLY A 429 -21.93 -6.19 13.45
C GLY A 429 -22.77 -6.30 12.19
N GLN A 430 -23.31 -7.49 11.93
CA GLN A 430 -24.02 -7.82 10.71
C GLN A 430 -25.13 -6.81 10.37
N GLY A 431 -25.20 -6.39 9.10
CA GLY A 431 -26.17 -5.41 8.60
C GLY A 431 -25.92 -3.96 9.04
N ARG A 432 -24.88 -3.72 9.85
CA ARG A 432 -24.51 -2.39 10.37
C ARG A 432 -23.18 -1.92 9.79
N GLY A 433 -22.90 -2.26 8.53
CA GLY A 433 -21.67 -1.85 7.86
C GLY A 433 -20.46 -2.64 8.35
N ALA A 434 -20.68 -3.91 8.70
CA ALA A 434 -19.68 -4.79 9.33
C ALA A 434 -18.48 -5.07 8.42
N LEU A 435 -17.37 -5.46 9.08
CA LEU A 435 -16.29 -6.18 8.43
C LEU A 435 -16.81 -7.55 7.96
N LEU A 436 -16.50 -7.90 6.72
CA LEU A 436 -16.66 -9.25 6.19
C LEU A 436 -15.30 -9.92 6.16
N LEU A 437 -15.23 -11.19 6.54
CA LEU A 437 -14.01 -12.01 6.51
C LEU A 437 -14.29 -13.29 5.72
N ALA A 438 -13.30 -13.83 5.01
CA ALA A 438 -13.39 -15.18 4.45
C ALA A 438 -12.54 -16.15 5.29
N PRO A 439 -13.10 -16.78 6.35
CA PRO A 439 -12.35 -17.61 7.30
C PRO A 439 -12.00 -19.01 6.75
N ILE A 440 -11.24 -19.00 5.66
CA ILE A 440 -10.72 -20.14 4.88
C ILE A 440 -9.26 -19.87 4.51
N LEU A 441 -8.44 -19.53 5.51
CA LEU A 441 -7.13 -18.90 5.34
C LEU A 441 -6.19 -19.66 4.39
N ARG A 442 -5.97 -20.95 4.65
CA ARG A 442 -4.98 -21.75 3.91
C ARG A 442 -5.40 -21.96 2.46
N GLU A 443 -6.63 -22.39 2.24
CA GLU A 443 -7.16 -22.71 0.91
C GLU A 443 -7.34 -21.43 0.09
N ALA A 444 -7.81 -20.32 0.68
CA ALA A 444 -7.87 -19.03 -0.03
C ALA A 444 -6.48 -18.54 -0.45
N THR A 445 -5.49 -18.62 0.44
CA THR A 445 -4.11 -18.22 0.13
C THR A 445 -3.57 -19.07 -1.01
N ALA A 446 -3.71 -20.40 -0.94
CA ALA A 446 -3.30 -21.30 -2.00
C ALA A 446 -4.02 -21.01 -3.33
N TYR A 447 -5.32 -20.68 -3.28
CA TYR A 447 -6.11 -20.36 -4.46
C TYR A 447 -5.59 -19.10 -5.12
N LEU A 448 -5.42 -18.02 -4.36
CA LEU A 448 -4.89 -16.76 -4.86
C LEU A 448 -3.51 -16.97 -5.50
N MET A 449 -2.62 -17.70 -4.84
CA MET A 449 -1.26 -17.93 -5.34
C MET A 449 -1.21 -18.78 -6.63
N LEU A 450 -2.13 -19.73 -6.82
CA LEU A 450 -2.16 -20.62 -7.99
C LEU A 450 -3.04 -20.10 -9.14
N ARG A 451 -4.06 -19.30 -8.85
CA ARG A 451 -5.05 -18.83 -9.84
C ARG A 451 -4.42 -18.17 -11.08
N PRO A 452 -3.36 -17.34 -10.98
CA PRO A 452 -2.74 -16.71 -12.16
C PRO A 452 -2.14 -17.68 -13.20
N PHE A 453 -1.89 -18.94 -12.83
CA PHE A 453 -1.24 -19.92 -13.71
C PHE A 453 -2.23 -20.80 -14.49
N MET A 454 -3.53 -20.65 -14.26
CA MET A 454 -4.56 -21.40 -14.98
C MET A 454 -4.64 -20.98 -16.45
N GLU A 455 -5.04 -21.91 -17.32
CA GLU A 455 -5.05 -21.71 -18.78
C GLU A 455 -6.01 -20.59 -19.24
N ASP A 456 -7.02 -20.28 -18.43
CA ASP A 456 -8.00 -19.23 -18.69
C ASP A 456 -7.53 -17.82 -18.29
N VAL A 457 -6.31 -17.67 -17.75
CA VAL A 457 -5.74 -16.38 -17.34
C VAL A 457 -4.73 -15.88 -18.36
N LEU A 458 -4.88 -14.61 -18.75
CA LEU A 458 -3.93 -13.94 -19.63
C LEU A 458 -2.49 -13.98 -19.05
N PRO A 459 -1.44 -14.13 -19.89
CA PRO A 459 -0.06 -14.15 -19.41
C PRO A 459 0.32 -12.94 -18.54
N SER A 460 -0.19 -11.76 -18.89
CA SER A 460 0.03 -10.46 -18.24
C SER A 460 -0.93 -10.16 -17.07
N SER A 461 -1.75 -11.11 -16.60
CA SER A 461 -2.70 -10.87 -15.50
C SER A 461 -2.37 -11.70 -14.26
N PHE A 462 -2.33 -11.07 -13.09
CA PHE A 462 -2.24 -11.78 -11.80
C PHE A 462 -3.57 -11.73 -11.05
N CYS A 463 -4.68 -11.77 -11.79
CA CYS A 463 -6.03 -11.88 -11.23
C CYS A 463 -6.28 -10.83 -10.13
N GLY A 464 -6.10 -9.55 -10.47
CA GLY A 464 -6.32 -8.45 -9.53
C GLY A 464 -5.13 -8.07 -8.64
N ALA A 465 -4.01 -8.78 -8.74
CA ALA A 465 -2.75 -8.26 -8.23
C ALA A 465 -2.23 -7.17 -9.18
N ASN A 466 -1.95 -5.98 -8.64
CA ASN A 466 -1.41 -4.85 -9.40
C ASN A 466 -0.27 -4.20 -8.62
N PRO A 467 0.80 -3.76 -9.32
CA PRO A 467 1.90 -3.04 -8.70
C PRO A 467 1.43 -1.87 -7.86
N GLY A 468 1.75 -1.93 -6.57
CA GLY A 468 1.43 -0.86 -5.65
C GLY A 468 -0.03 -0.68 -5.27
N LYS A 469 -0.85 -1.70 -5.50
CA LYS A 469 -2.23 -1.75 -5.02
C LYS A 469 -2.37 -2.83 -3.96
N VAL A 470 -3.58 -3.00 -3.43
CA VAL A 470 -3.94 -4.21 -2.69
C VAL A 470 -4.09 -5.40 -3.66
N GLN A 471 -4.24 -6.61 -3.13
CA GLN A 471 -4.74 -7.73 -3.92
C GLN A 471 -6.27 -7.64 -3.98
N ASP A 472 -6.82 -7.16 -5.09
CA ASP A 472 -8.27 -7.10 -5.31
C ASP A 472 -8.80 -8.50 -5.68
N LEU A 473 -10.02 -8.84 -5.24
CA LEU A 473 -10.71 -10.05 -5.68
C LEU A 473 -11.87 -9.69 -6.62
N PHE A 474 -11.71 -10.08 -7.88
CA PHE A 474 -12.78 -9.98 -8.88
C PHE A 474 -13.61 -11.27 -8.98
N PRO A 475 -14.95 -11.19 -9.10
CA PRO A 475 -15.85 -12.33 -9.35
C PRO A 475 -15.38 -13.28 -10.45
N GLU A 476 -14.91 -12.73 -11.56
CA GLU A 476 -14.43 -13.51 -12.72
C GLU A 476 -13.31 -14.50 -12.38
N PHE A 477 -12.49 -14.18 -11.38
CA PHE A 477 -11.37 -15.01 -10.96
C PHE A 477 -11.59 -15.73 -9.63
N HIS A 478 -12.41 -15.16 -8.73
CA HIS A 478 -12.43 -15.56 -7.32
C HIS A 478 -13.84 -15.72 -6.72
N GLN A 479 -14.89 -15.90 -7.54
CA GLN A 479 -16.27 -16.00 -7.00
C GLN A 479 -16.40 -17.01 -5.85
N GLN A 480 -15.73 -18.16 -5.94
CA GLN A 480 -15.77 -19.18 -4.88
C GLN A 480 -15.21 -18.69 -3.54
N LEU A 481 -14.19 -17.82 -3.55
CA LEU A 481 -13.64 -17.22 -2.33
C LEU A 481 -14.51 -16.07 -1.83
N ILE A 482 -15.08 -15.29 -2.75
CA ILE A 482 -16.02 -14.21 -2.40
C ILE A 482 -17.27 -14.77 -1.72
N ASP A 483 -17.76 -15.93 -2.18
CA ASP A 483 -18.89 -16.65 -1.58
C ASP A 483 -18.59 -17.17 -0.15
N CYS A 484 -17.32 -17.16 0.27
CA CYS A 484 -16.90 -17.54 1.62
C CYS A 484 -16.90 -16.36 2.61
N LEU A 485 -17.23 -15.13 2.15
CA LEU A 485 -17.31 -13.97 3.03
C LEU A 485 -18.48 -14.11 4.00
N VAL A 486 -18.19 -13.99 5.30
CA VAL A 486 -19.18 -13.93 6.37
C VAL A 486 -19.00 -12.62 7.16
N PRO A 487 -20.09 -12.01 7.64
CA PRO A 487 -19.98 -10.86 8.52
C PRO A 487 -19.42 -11.30 9.87
N ILE A 488 -18.60 -10.43 10.47
CA ILE A 488 -18.17 -10.65 11.85
C ILE A 488 -19.38 -10.73 12.79
N PRO A 489 -19.27 -11.46 13.91
CA PRO A 489 -20.25 -11.41 14.98
C PRO A 489 -20.46 -9.99 15.49
N ASP A 490 -21.60 -9.74 16.11
CA ASP A 490 -21.86 -8.46 16.80
C ASP A 490 -20.78 -8.19 17.84
N VAL A 491 -20.23 -6.98 17.83
CA VAL A 491 -19.21 -6.47 18.76
C VAL A 491 -19.78 -5.34 19.62
N GLN A 492 -19.20 -5.15 20.81
CA GLN A 492 -19.51 -4.09 21.74
C GLN A 492 -18.31 -3.13 21.90
N PRO A 493 -18.50 -1.89 22.39
CA PRO A 493 -17.39 -1.02 22.70
C PRO A 493 -16.42 -1.72 23.67
N GLY A 494 -15.14 -1.76 23.34
CA GLY A 494 -14.11 -2.47 24.10
C GLY A 494 -13.70 -3.84 23.53
N ASP A 495 -14.50 -4.40 22.63
CA ASP A 495 -14.14 -5.60 21.88
C ASP A 495 -13.11 -5.29 20.80
N THR A 496 -12.32 -6.29 20.43
CA THR A 496 -11.37 -6.19 19.31
C THR A 496 -11.61 -7.30 18.30
N VAL A 497 -11.33 -7.01 17.03
CA VAL A 497 -11.42 -7.99 15.93
C VAL A 497 -10.08 -8.06 15.23
N TRP A 498 -9.61 -9.28 14.98
CA TRP A 498 -8.29 -9.56 14.42
C TRP A 498 -8.40 -10.51 13.23
N TRP A 499 -7.62 -10.26 12.19
CA TRP A 499 -7.49 -11.17 11.05
C TRP A 499 -6.04 -11.24 10.56
N HIS A 500 -5.63 -12.44 10.20
CA HIS A 500 -4.31 -12.78 9.71
C HIS A 500 -3.98 -11.93 8.47
N CYS A 501 -2.70 -11.59 8.27
CA CYS A 501 -2.28 -10.67 7.20
C CYS A 501 -2.66 -11.10 5.78
N ASP A 502 -2.83 -12.42 5.55
CA ASP A 502 -3.26 -13.00 4.28
C ASP A 502 -4.79 -13.26 4.18
N LEU A 503 -5.57 -12.91 5.20
CA LEU A 503 -7.01 -13.18 5.18
C LEU A 503 -7.76 -12.19 4.29
N ILE A 504 -8.60 -12.72 3.39
CA ILE A 504 -9.51 -11.93 2.57
C ILE A 504 -10.53 -11.26 3.48
N HIS A 505 -10.73 -9.96 3.25
CA HIS A 505 -11.71 -9.18 3.98
C HIS A 505 -12.34 -8.10 3.09
N ALA A 506 -13.52 -7.63 3.50
CA ALA A 506 -14.30 -6.61 2.82
C ALA A 506 -15.12 -5.81 3.84
N VAL A 507 -15.85 -4.79 3.40
CA VAL A 507 -16.80 -4.05 4.27
C VAL A 507 -18.18 -4.09 3.63
N GLU A 508 -19.22 -4.37 4.42
CA GLU A 508 -20.61 -4.32 3.96
C GLU A 508 -20.91 -2.97 3.28
N GLY A 509 -21.53 -3.04 2.11
CA GLY A 509 -21.77 -1.86 1.27
C GLY A 509 -22.74 -0.85 1.90
N VAL A 510 -23.57 -1.27 2.86
CA VAL A 510 -24.56 -0.41 3.52
C VAL A 510 -24.44 -0.55 5.03
N HIS A 511 -24.47 0.58 5.74
CA HIS A 511 -24.64 0.64 7.17
C HIS A 511 -26.12 0.83 7.53
N GLY A 512 -26.87 -0.26 7.69
CA GLY A 512 -28.30 -0.25 8.04
C GLY A 512 -28.61 0.01 9.53
N GLY A 513 -27.62 0.47 10.30
CA GLY A 513 -27.78 0.74 11.74
C GLY A 513 -28.31 2.14 12.02
N SER A 514 -28.71 2.40 13.26
CA SER A 514 -29.21 3.70 13.74
C SER A 514 -28.15 4.57 14.42
N GLU A 515 -26.97 4.01 14.69
CA GLU A 515 -25.85 4.65 15.36
C GLU A 515 -24.60 4.53 14.52
N ASP A 516 -23.61 5.40 14.78
CA ASP A 516 -22.33 5.36 14.06
C ASP A 516 -21.52 4.09 14.40
N ALA A 517 -20.83 3.54 13.40
CA ALA A 517 -19.85 2.47 13.58
C ALA A 517 -18.44 3.06 13.67
N ALA A 518 -17.88 3.10 14.89
CA ALA A 518 -16.59 3.73 15.15
C ALA A 518 -15.53 2.71 15.63
N VAL A 519 -14.32 2.81 15.06
CA VAL A 519 -13.19 1.92 15.36
C VAL A 519 -11.85 2.67 15.33
N PHE A 520 -10.90 2.20 16.13
CA PHE A 520 -9.47 2.52 15.98
C PHE A 520 -8.75 1.35 15.33
N TYR A 521 -8.01 1.59 14.25
CA TYR A 521 -7.16 0.57 13.63
C TYR A 521 -5.91 0.37 14.47
N ILE A 522 -5.72 -0.84 14.98
CA ILE A 522 -4.61 -1.23 15.86
C ILE A 522 -4.21 -2.66 15.46
N PRO A 523 -3.16 -2.84 14.63
CA PRO A 523 -2.70 -4.17 14.24
C PRO A 523 -1.80 -4.79 15.32
N ALA A 524 -1.54 -6.09 15.20
CA ALA A 524 -0.53 -6.79 15.99
C ALA A 524 0.77 -6.81 15.19
N VAL A 525 1.83 -6.26 15.79
CA VAL A 525 3.12 -6.09 15.12
C VAL A 525 4.20 -6.69 16.02
N PRO A 526 4.73 -7.88 15.70
CA PRO A 526 5.83 -8.44 16.47
C PRO A 526 7.12 -7.65 16.21
N PHE A 527 8.07 -7.74 17.12
CA PHE A 527 9.38 -7.14 16.88
C PHE A 527 10.16 -7.98 15.86
N CYS A 528 10.69 -7.29 14.84
CA CYS A 528 11.77 -7.77 13.98
C CYS A 528 12.54 -6.55 13.48
N GLU A 529 13.70 -6.74 12.84
CA GLU A 529 14.55 -5.62 12.40
C GLU A 529 13.80 -4.63 11.49
N LYS A 530 13.01 -5.16 10.53
CA LYS A 530 12.18 -4.38 9.63
C LYS A 530 11.13 -3.53 10.36
N ASN A 531 10.39 -4.14 11.28
CA ASN A 531 9.35 -3.44 12.03
C ASN A 531 9.96 -2.40 12.98
N ALA A 532 11.09 -2.72 13.63
CA ALA A 532 11.80 -1.79 14.51
C ALA A 532 12.29 -0.55 13.74
N ALA A 533 12.84 -0.74 12.53
CA ALA A 533 13.27 0.37 11.69
C ALA A 533 12.11 1.31 11.31
N TYR A 534 10.95 0.75 10.95
CA TYR A 534 9.75 1.56 10.68
C TYR A 534 9.28 2.31 11.93
N VAL A 535 9.16 1.62 13.07
CA VAL A 535 8.65 2.22 14.31
C VAL A 535 9.59 3.32 14.80
N GLN A 536 10.89 3.19 14.60
CA GLN A 536 11.84 4.28 14.85
C GLN A 536 11.56 5.52 13.97
N ALA A 537 11.25 5.32 12.69
CA ALA A 537 10.87 6.42 11.79
C ALA A 537 9.55 7.07 12.21
N GLN A 538 8.56 6.25 12.56
CA GLN A 538 7.27 6.69 13.11
C GLN A 538 7.46 7.48 14.41
N ALA A 539 8.39 7.07 15.28
CA ALA A 539 8.72 7.78 16.51
C ALA A 539 9.25 9.19 16.24
N GLN A 540 10.06 9.37 15.18
CA GLN A 540 10.52 10.71 14.76
C GLN A 540 9.34 11.55 14.25
N ALA A 541 8.45 10.96 13.44
CA ALA A 541 7.25 11.65 12.96
C ALA A 541 6.33 12.08 14.12
N PHE A 542 6.15 11.21 15.12
CA PHE A 542 5.37 11.49 16.33
C PHE A 542 5.87 12.71 17.10
N LYS A 543 7.20 12.83 17.32
CA LYS A 543 7.83 13.95 18.04
C LYS A 543 7.50 15.32 17.48
N VAL A 544 7.19 15.39 16.18
CA VAL A 544 6.84 16.62 15.46
C VAL A 544 5.42 16.59 14.88
N HIS A 545 4.61 15.60 15.29
CA HIS A 545 3.23 15.37 14.86
C HIS A 545 3.04 15.30 13.33
N GLN A 546 4.06 14.86 12.60
CA GLN A 546 3.99 14.56 11.17
C GLN A 546 3.22 13.25 10.94
N THR A 547 2.54 13.12 9.81
CA THR A 547 1.93 11.85 9.37
C THR A 547 2.93 10.69 9.43
N PRO A 548 2.56 9.48 9.92
CA PRO A 548 3.44 8.32 9.92
C PRO A 548 3.90 7.91 8.49
N PRO A 549 5.06 7.25 8.34
CA PRO A 549 5.72 7.10 7.03
C PRO A 549 4.95 6.34 5.94
N ASP A 550 4.03 5.46 6.32
CA ASP A 550 3.25 4.62 5.38
C ASP A 550 2.03 5.35 4.78
N PHE A 551 1.66 6.52 5.33
CA PHE A 551 0.46 7.25 4.92
C PHE A 551 0.81 8.46 4.05
N PRO A 552 -0.16 9.00 3.28
CA PRO A 552 0.07 10.18 2.44
C PRO A 552 0.63 11.33 3.29
N ALA A 553 1.81 11.86 2.95
CA ALA A 553 2.55 12.86 3.72
C ALA A 553 1.89 14.26 3.73
N ASN A 554 0.70 14.35 4.31
CA ASN A 554 -0.09 15.57 4.39
C ASN A 554 0.19 16.37 5.67
N HIS A 555 0.68 15.71 6.71
CA HIS A 555 1.08 16.28 7.99
C HIS A 555 0.00 17.17 8.64
N CYS A 556 -1.28 16.82 8.45
CA CYS A 556 -2.41 17.64 8.90
C CYS A 556 -2.46 17.85 10.42
N GLU A 557 -1.83 16.96 11.19
CA GLU A 557 -1.80 17.02 12.65
C GLU A 557 -0.69 17.92 13.22
N VAL A 558 0.25 18.44 12.42
CA VAL A 558 1.39 19.25 12.93
C VAL A 558 0.94 20.46 13.74
N ASN A 559 -0.11 21.14 13.30
CA ASN A 559 -0.63 22.36 13.94
C ASN A 559 -1.98 22.15 14.62
N CYS A 560 -2.37 20.89 14.90
CA CYS A 560 -3.56 20.61 15.67
C CYS A 560 -3.40 21.07 17.13
N VAL A 561 -4.50 21.05 17.89
CA VAL A 561 -4.51 21.26 19.33
C VAL A 561 -4.98 19.96 19.98
N GLY A 562 -4.30 19.55 21.05
CA GLY A 562 -4.64 18.35 21.81
C GLY A 562 -3.97 17.06 21.32
N GLN A 563 -2.90 17.15 20.52
CA GLN A 563 -2.09 15.99 20.16
C GLN A 563 -1.50 15.32 21.40
N GLY A 564 -1.33 14.01 21.34
CA GLY A 564 -0.54 13.25 22.31
C GLY A 564 0.94 13.56 22.17
N THR A 565 1.64 13.53 23.30
CA THR A 565 3.07 13.77 23.43
C THR A 565 3.74 12.59 24.11
N GLU A 566 5.07 12.56 24.15
CA GLU A 566 5.81 11.49 24.87
C GLU A 566 5.43 11.41 26.35
N ASP A 567 5.05 12.55 26.96
CA ASP A 567 4.63 12.61 28.37
C ASP A 567 3.27 11.96 28.60
N ASP A 568 2.44 11.80 27.57
CA ASP A 568 1.18 11.09 27.64
C ASP A 568 1.35 9.56 27.56
N LEU A 569 2.56 9.06 27.24
CA LEU A 569 2.84 7.63 27.10
C LEU A 569 3.43 7.02 28.37
N SER A 570 2.91 5.84 28.71
CA SER A 570 3.48 4.93 29.71
C SER A 570 4.87 4.43 29.29
N HIS A 571 5.58 3.81 30.24
CA HIS A 571 6.86 3.14 29.94
C HIS A 571 6.73 2.09 28.83
N GLU A 572 5.68 1.27 28.88
CA GLU A 572 5.47 0.23 27.86
C GLU A 572 5.05 0.81 26.51
N GLY A 573 4.24 1.87 26.49
CA GLY A 573 3.90 2.58 25.24
C GLY A 573 5.12 3.21 24.58
N ARG A 574 6.02 3.84 25.36
CA ARG A 574 7.29 4.36 24.84
C ARG A 574 8.15 3.23 24.25
N ARG A 575 8.27 2.10 24.96
CA ARG A 575 9.00 0.92 24.45
C ARG A 575 8.40 0.38 23.14
N ALA A 576 7.08 0.22 23.07
CA ALA A 576 6.39 -0.27 21.88
C ALA A 576 6.50 0.71 20.70
N MET A 577 6.67 2.01 20.97
CA MET A 577 6.89 3.06 19.96
C MET A 577 8.36 3.39 19.69
N ALA A 578 9.32 2.68 20.28
CA ALA A 578 10.76 2.98 20.18
C ALA A 578 11.14 4.42 20.58
N LEU A 579 10.55 4.92 21.68
CA LEU A 579 10.81 6.24 22.28
C LEU A 579 11.71 6.18 23.51
#